data_AF-A0A2P5Y0P5-F1
#
_entry.id   AF-A0A2P5Y0P5-F1
#
_cell.length_a   1.000
_cell.length_b   1.000
_cell.length_c   1.000
_cell.angle_alpha   90.00
_cell.angle_beta   90.00
_cell.angle_gamma   90.00
#
_symmetry.space_group_name_H-M   'P 1'
#
loop_
_entity.id
_entity.type
_entity.pdbx_description
1 polymer ?
#
loop_
_entity_poly.entity_id
_entity_poly.type
_entity_poly.pdbx_seq_one_letter_code
_entity_poly.pdbx_strand_id
1 'polypeptide(L)'
;MATLRFNSLTGTLEKNSTSFFSSNPRLCWAYFQCNNKGERRASRMTVKAMGAAKYKGTQMREKKLTEMIEKKVTEAKQVCEGDETSDECKVAWDEVEEVSQAKADLRLRLEIEKKDPLESFCQENPETEECKIYED
;
A
#
# COMPACT_ATOMS: atom_id res chain seq x y z
N MET A 1 33.52 12.24 -31.29
CA MET A 1 33.96 12.43 -29.89
C MET A 1 33.42 13.77 -29.41
N ALA A 2 32.37 13.75 -28.59
CA ALA A 2 31.86 14.94 -27.92
C ALA A 2 31.83 14.65 -26.42
N THR A 3 32.76 15.26 -25.70
CA THR A 3 32.91 15.20 -24.25
C THR A 3 31.80 16.01 -23.58
N LEU A 4 30.90 15.34 -22.87
CA LEU A 4 29.94 16.00 -21.97
C LEU A 4 30.65 16.32 -20.65
N ARG A 5 30.81 17.62 -20.37
CA ARG A 5 31.24 18.11 -19.05
C ARG A 5 30.04 18.07 -18.10
N PHE A 6 30.13 17.23 -17.07
CA PHE A 6 29.24 17.28 -15.92
C PHE A 6 29.70 18.38 -14.97
N ASN A 7 28.90 19.44 -14.83
CA ASN A 7 29.07 20.39 -13.73
C ASN A 7 28.27 19.89 -12.53
N SER A 8 29.01 19.51 -11.48
CA SER A 8 28.51 19.27 -10.14
C SER A 8 28.14 20.63 -9.50
N LEU A 9 26.91 20.77 -9.02
CA LEU A 9 26.52 21.87 -8.15
C LEU A 9 25.98 21.31 -6.84
N THR A 10 26.86 21.34 -5.86
CA THR A 10 26.61 21.19 -4.43
C THR A 10 26.18 22.53 -3.82
N GLY A 11 25.24 22.51 -2.87
CA GLY A 11 24.92 23.60 -1.94
C GLY A 11 23.58 24.29 -2.25
N THR A 12 22.74 24.70 -1.30
CA THR A 12 22.95 24.95 0.13
C THR A 12 21.59 24.87 0.86
N LEU A 13 21.56 24.16 1.98
CA LEU A 13 20.45 24.13 2.94
C LEU A 13 20.46 25.44 3.74
N GLU A 14 19.53 26.35 3.45
CA GLU A 14 19.29 27.54 4.28
C GLU A 14 18.70 27.13 5.63
N LYS A 15 19.52 27.26 6.67
CA LYS A 15 19.13 27.16 8.07
C LYS A 15 18.53 28.50 8.47
N ASN A 16 17.20 28.58 8.60
CA ASN A 16 16.61 29.71 9.32
C ASN A 16 16.57 29.40 10.82
N SER A 17 17.37 30.18 11.53
CA SER A 17 17.63 30.09 12.96
C SER A 17 16.77 31.11 13.67
N THR A 18 15.71 30.65 14.34
CA THR A 18 15.09 31.42 15.42
C THR A 18 14.82 30.50 16.59
N SER A 19 15.80 30.55 17.49
CA SER A 19 15.79 30.16 18.89
C SER A 19 14.54 30.60 19.65
N PHE A 20 13.86 29.66 20.30
CA PHE A 20 13.33 29.86 21.65
C PHE A 20 13.07 28.52 22.34
N PHE A 21 14.14 27.81 22.71
CA PHE A 21 14.05 26.75 23.71
C PHE A 21 13.89 27.43 25.07
N SER A 22 12.65 27.61 25.51
CA SER A 22 12.35 27.94 26.90
C SER A 22 12.42 26.68 27.74
N SER A 23 13.54 26.51 28.41
CA SER A 23 13.80 25.47 29.41
C SER A 23 12.96 25.75 30.66
N ASN A 24 11.79 25.12 30.79
CA ASN A 24 11.12 25.04 32.10
C ASN A 24 10.32 23.74 32.29
N PRO A 25 10.93 22.68 32.85
CA PRO A 25 10.35 21.33 32.95
C PRO A 25 9.35 21.14 34.12
N ARG A 26 8.68 22.19 34.61
CA ARG A 26 7.84 22.10 35.83
C ARG A 26 6.34 22.37 35.66
N LEU A 27 5.83 22.59 34.45
CA LEU A 27 4.45 23.09 34.28
C LEU A 27 3.59 22.34 33.25
N CYS A 28 3.84 21.05 33.00
CA CYS A 28 3.00 20.25 32.09
C CYS A 28 2.15 19.15 32.78
N TRP A 29 2.11 19.11 34.11
CA TRP A 29 1.45 18.03 34.86
C TRP A 29 0.19 18.43 35.66
N ALA A 30 -0.33 19.64 35.47
CA ALA A 30 -1.33 20.19 36.40
C ALA A 30 -2.74 20.43 35.81
N TYR A 31 -3.10 19.91 34.64
CA TYR A 31 -4.47 20.03 34.15
C TYR A 31 -4.92 18.84 33.28
N PHE A 32 -5.19 17.69 33.91
CA PHE A 32 -6.24 16.78 33.46
C PHE A 32 -6.62 15.80 34.59
N GLN A 33 -7.55 16.19 35.45
CA GLN A 33 -8.19 15.27 36.39
C GLN A 33 -9.25 14.46 35.64
N CYS A 34 -8.89 13.27 35.17
CA CYS A 34 -9.86 12.28 34.69
C CYS A 34 -10.39 11.48 35.89
N ASN A 35 -11.59 11.82 36.35
CA ASN A 35 -12.34 11.02 37.33
C ASN A 35 -13.24 10.04 36.56
N ASN A 36 -12.89 8.75 36.53
CA ASN A 36 -13.70 7.69 35.93
C ASN A 36 -13.91 6.56 36.94
N LYS A 37 -15.00 6.62 37.70
CA LYS A 37 -15.56 5.44 38.38
C LYS A 37 -16.51 4.75 37.41
N GLY A 38 -15.95 3.87 36.58
CA GLY A 38 -16.70 3.00 35.65
C GLY A 38 -16.47 1.55 36.03
N GLU A 39 -17.51 0.92 36.56
CA GLU A 39 -17.55 -0.47 36.99
C GLU A 39 -17.36 -1.42 35.79
N ARG A 40 -16.24 -2.16 35.77
CA ARG A 40 -15.90 -3.07 34.67
C ARG A 40 -16.64 -4.40 34.83
N ARG A 41 -17.85 -4.49 34.26
CA ARG A 41 -18.44 -5.80 33.91
C ARG A 41 -17.58 -6.43 32.82
N ALA A 42 -16.84 -7.48 33.18
CA ALA A 42 -16.12 -8.31 32.23
C ALA A 42 -17.12 -9.14 31.41
N SER A 43 -17.68 -8.54 30.37
CA SER A 43 -18.37 -9.29 29.33
C SER A 43 -17.33 -10.16 28.62
N ARG A 44 -17.48 -11.48 28.73
CA ARG A 44 -16.73 -12.49 27.99
C ARG A 44 -16.86 -12.18 26.49
N MET A 45 -15.83 -11.54 25.92
CA MET A 45 -15.79 -11.26 24.49
C MET A 45 -15.54 -12.57 23.75
N THR A 46 -16.55 -13.06 23.06
CA THR A 46 -16.39 -14.11 22.06
C THR A 46 -15.58 -13.53 20.90
N VAL A 47 -14.31 -13.94 20.77
CA VAL A 47 -13.48 -13.59 19.62
C VAL A 47 -14.00 -14.33 18.40
N LYS A 48 -14.88 -13.68 17.64
CA LYS A 48 -15.28 -14.17 16.32
C LYS A 48 -14.06 -14.02 15.42
N ALA A 49 -13.54 -15.13 14.89
CA ALA A 49 -12.46 -15.12 13.91
C ALA A 49 -12.84 -14.17 12.78
N MET A 50 -12.23 -12.99 12.74
CA MET A 50 -12.45 -12.03 11.68
C MET A 50 -11.68 -12.55 10.46
N GLY A 51 -12.41 -13.18 9.53
CA GLY A 51 -11.87 -13.44 8.21
C GLY A 51 -11.27 -12.15 7.66
N ALA A 52 -10.01 -12.22 7.23
CA ALA A 52 -9.14 -11.10 6.89
C ALA A 52 -9.89 -9.95 6.21
N ALA A 53 -10.28 -8.94 7.00
CA ALA A 53 -10.94 -7.76 6.47
C ALA A 53 -9.92 -7.02 5.60
N LYS A 54 -10.17 -6.96 4.29
CA LYS A 54 -9.32 -6.21 3.35
C LYS A 54 -9.15 -4.77 3.87
N TYR A 55 -7.92 -4.27 3.88
CA TYR A 55 -7.64 -2.89 4.23
C TYR A 55 -8.50 -1.94 3.39
N LYS A 56 -9.07 -0.89 3.99
CA LYS A 56 -9.99 0.02 3.28
C LYS A 56 -9.36 0.61 2.00
N GLY A 57 -8.06 0.90 2.03
CA GLY A 57 -7.35 1.42 0.86
C GLY A 57 -7.19 0.41 -0.28
N THR A 58 -6.98 -0.88 0.02
CA THR A 58 -6.84 -1.92 -1.01
C THR A 58 -8.19 -2.22 -1.67
N GLN A 59 -9.27 -2.21 -0.88
CA GLN A 59 -10.63 -2.31 -1.42
C GLN A 59 -10.97 -1.15 -2.37
N MET A 60 -10.62 0.09 -2.00
CA MET A 60 -10.88 1.26 -2.87
C MET A 60 -10.09 1.20 -4.18
N ARG A 61 -8.83 0.73 -4.13
CA ARG A 61 -8.01 0.55 -5.32
C ARG A 61 -8.59 -0.52 -6.27
N GLU A 62 -9.02 -1.66 -5.72
CA GLU A 62 -9.65 -2.74 -6.48
C GLU A 62 -10.95 -2.27 -7.18
N LYS A 63 -11.78 -1.47 -6.49
CA LYS A 63 -12.98 -0.86 -7.08
C LYS A 63 -12.64 0.10 -8.22
N LYS A 64 -11.70 1.03 -7.99
CA LYS A 64 -11.27 1.99 -9.01
C LYS A 64 -10.74 1.31 -10.27
N LEU A 65 -9.94 0.24 -10.12
CA LEU A 65 -9.44 -0.54 -11.26
C LEU A 65 -10.58 -1.21 -12.02
N THR A 66 -11.59 -1.74 -11.31
CA THR A 66 -12.76 -2.35 -11.94
C THR A 66 -13.57 -1.33 -12.75
N GLU A 67 -13.84 -0.17 -12.19
CA GLU A 67 -14.53 0.93 -12.89
C GLU A 67 -13.75 1.40 -14.12
N MET A 68 -12.42 1.50 -14.03
CA MET A 68 -11.58 1.87 -15.17
C MET A 68 -11.61 0.81 -16.29
N ILE A 69 -11.61 -0.48 -15.94
CA ILE A 69 -11.73 -1.57 -16.93
C ILE A 69 -13.06 -1.47 -17.67
N GLU A 70 -14.17 -1.31 -16.95
CA GLU A 70 -15.50 -1.19 -17.56
C GLU A 70 -15.59 0.00 -18.52
N LYS A 71 -15.03 1.14 -18.11
CA LYS A 71 -14.94 2.33 -18.96
C LYS A 71 -14.11 2.06 -20.22
N LYS A 72 -12.92 1.47 -20.07
CA LYS A 72 -12.00 1.17 -21.18
C LYS A 72 -12.56 0.12 -22.15
N VAL A 73 -13.27 -0.89 -21.65
CA VAL A 73 -13.98 -1.86 -22.49
C VAL A 73 -15.07 -1.18 -23.31
N THR A 74 -15.77 -0.21 -22.74
CA THR A 74 -16.79 0.56 -23.48
C THR A 74 -16.15 1.43 -24.55
N GLU A 75 -15.04 2.10 -24.23
CA GLU A 75 -14.25 2.89 -25.19
C GLU A 75 -13.72 2.00 -26.33
N ALA A 76 -13.13 0.85 -26.02
CA ALA A 76 -12.62 -0.09 -27.01
C ALA A 76 -13.72 -0.60 -27.94
N LYS A 77 -14.90 -0.95 -27.39
CA LYS A 77 -16.07 -1.33 -28.21
C LYS A 77 -16.50 -0.24 -29.18
N GLN A 78 -16.51 1.02 -28.76
CA GLN A 78 -16.87 2.15 -29.61
C GLN A 78 -15.84 2.38 -30.73
N VAL A 79 -14.55 2.23 -30.43
CA VAL A 79 -13.47 2.37 -31.43
C VAL A 79 -13.51 1.23 -32.44
N CYS A 80 -13.79 0.00 -31.98
CA CYS A 80 -13.85 -1.19 -32.83
C CYS A 80 -15.15 -1.33 -33.65
N GLU A 81 -16.17 -0.52 -33.41
CA GLU A 81 -17.50 -0.65 -34.07
C GLU A 81 -17.44 -0.41 -35.60
N GLY A 82 -16.39 0.25 -36.08
CA GLY A 82 -16.15 0.47 -37.52
C GLY A 82 -15.31 -0.62 -38.19
N ASP A 83 -14.23 -1.05 -37.55
CA ASP A 83 -13.31 -2.06 -38.08
C ASP A 83 -12.57 -2.77 -36.94
N GLU A 84 -12.89 -4.03 -36.72
CA GLU A 84 -12.29 -4.89 -35.70
C GLU A 84 -10.81 -5.20 -35.97
N THR A 85 -10.33 -4.99 -37.21
CA THR A 85 -8.95 -5.27 -37.63
C THR A 85 -8.06 -4.03 -37.68
N SER A 86 -8.66 -2.86 -37.48
CA SER A 86 -7.96 -1.58 -37.41
C SER A 86 -6.91 -1.59 -36.28
N ASP A 87 -5.82 -0.86 -36.49
CA ASP A 87 -4.77 -0.76 -35.49
C ASP A 87 -5.25 0.04 -34.28
N GLU A 88 -6.18 0.98 -34.46
CA GLU A 88 -6.84 1.72 -33.40
C GLU A 88 -7.67 0.81 -32.48
N CYS A 89 -8.39 -0.16 -33.03
CA CYS A 89 -9.12 -1.15 -32.25
C CYS A 89 -8.18 -2.02 -31.40
N LYS A 90 -7.05 -2.46 -31.98
CA LYS A 90 -6.03 -3.23 -31.23
C LYS A 90 -5.45 -2.43 -30.09
N VAL A 91 -5.03 -1.18 -30.34
CA VAL A 91 -4.50 -0.29 -29.30
C VAL A 91 -5.51 -0.06 -28.19
N ALA A 92 -6.80 0.12 -28.51
CA ALA A 92 -7.83 0.30 -27.50
C ALA A 92 -8.02 -0.95 -26.61
N TRP A 93 -7.87 -2.16 -27.18
CA TRP A 93 -7.88 -3.40 -26.40
C TRP A 93 -6.59 -3.64 -25.62
N ASP A 94 -5.43 -3.22 -26.13
CA ASP A 94 -4.15 -3.25 -25.40
C ASP A 94 -4.26 -2.41 -24.11
N GLU A 95 -4.90 -1.23 -24.16
CA GLU A 95 -5.14 -0.43 -22.96
C GLU A 95 -6.03 -1.16 -21.93
N VAL A 96 -7.04 -1.92 -22.38
CA VAL A 96 -7.88 -2.74 -21.50
C VAL A 96 -7.06 -3.85 -20.85
N GLU A 97 -6.16 -4.47 -21.61
CA GLU A 97 -5.25 -5.52 -21.13
C GLU A 97 -4.34 -4.99 -20.01
N GLU A 98 -3.71 -3.84 -20.22
CA GLU A 98 -2.81 -3.21 -19.23
C GLU A 98 -3.52 -2.91 -17.90
N VAL A 99 -4.74 -2.34 -17.94
CA VAL A 99 -5.51 -2.06 -16.72
C VAL A 99 -5.94 -3.37 -16.03
N SER A 100 -6.27 -4.39 -16.81
CA SER A 100 -6.64 -5.71 -16.29
C SER A 100 -5.45 -6.41 -15.63
N GLN A 101 -4.26 -6.30 -16.23
CA GLN A 101 -3.01 -6.80 -15.65
C GLN A 101 -2.69 -6.10 -14.33
N ALA A 102 -2.83 -4.78 -14.25
CA ALA A 102 -2.65 -4.04 -13.00
C ALA A 102 -3.61 -4.51 -11.89
N LYS A 103 -4.85 -4.87 -12.25
CA LYS A 103 -5.81 -5.47 -11.31
C LYS A 103 -5.40 -6.87 -10.87
N ALA A 104 -4.89 -7.70 -11.78
CA ALA A 104 -4.41 -9.04 -11.46
C ALA A 104 -3.19 -8.99 -10.52
N ASP A 105 -2.19 -8.13 -10.81
CA ASP A 105 -1.02 -7.92 -9.94
C ASP A 105 -1.43 -7.48 -8.53
N LEU A 106 -2.39 -6.56 -8.42
CA LEU A 106 -2.92 -6.15 -7.13
C LEU A 106 -3.50 -7.33 -6.35
N ARG A 107 -4.24 -8.23 -7.01
CA ARG A 107 -4.82 -9.41 -6.34
C ARG A 107 -3.74 -10.39 -5.90
N LEU A 108 -2.75 -10.65 -6.74
CA LEU A 108 -1.63 -11.52 -6.41
C LEU A 108 -0.83 -10.98 -5.21
N ARG A 109 -0.53 -9.67 -5.20
CA ARG A 109 0.15 -9.04 -4.08
C ARG A 109 -0.65 -9.18 -2.78
N LEU A 110 -1.96 -8.97 -2.83
CA LEU A 110 -2.83 -9.14 -1.65
C LEU A 110 -2.89 -10.60 -1.16
N GLU A 111 -2.66 -11.58 -2.02
CA GLU A 111 -2.55 -12.99 -1.62
C GLU A 111 -1.22 -13.29 -0.96
N ILE A 112 -0.13 -12.71 -1.48
CA ILE A 112 1.20 -12.81 -0.87
C ILE A 112 1.23 -12.11 0.50
N GLU A 113 0.65 -10.91 0.62
CA GLU A 113 0.56 -10.17 1.90
C GLU A 113 -0.31 -10.89 2.94
N LYS A 114 -1.21 -11.79 2.53
CA LYS A 114 -1.97 -12.64 3.45
C LYS A 114 -1.19 -13.84 3.96
N LYS A 115 -0.06 -14.19 3.34
CA LYS A 115 0.84 -15.21 3.88
C LYS A 115 1.41 -14.71 5.19
N ASP A 116 1.81 -15.65 6.05
CA ASP A 116 2.42 -15.30 7.33
C ASP A 116 3.65 -14.43 7.07
N PRO A 117 3.78 -13.23 7.69
CA PRO A 117 4.99 -12.41 7.57
C PRO A 117 6.28 -13.17 7.89
N LEU A 118 6.21 -14.23 8.71
CA LEU A 118 7.35 -15.09 8.99
C LEU A 118 7.77 -15.96 7.78
N GLU A 119 6.84 -16.32 6.90
CA GLU A 119 7.11 -17.22 5.78
C GLU A 119 8.06 -16.59 4.74
N SER A 120 7.91 -15.30 4.43
CA SER A 120 8.86 -14.60 3.56
C SER A 120 10.23 -14.43 4.22
N PHE A 121 10.27 -14.24 5.55
CA PHE A 121 11.52 -14.14 6.30
C PHE A 121 12.28 -15.48 6.31
N CYS A 122 11.58 -16.60 6.51
CA CYS A 122 12.16 -17.94 6.50
C CYS A 122 12.59 -18.41 5.11
N GLN A 123 11.99 -17.88 4.03
CA GLN A 123 12.47 -18.14 2.66
C GLN A 123 13.85 -17.53 2.40
N GLU A 124 14.13 -16.36 2.98
CA GLU A 124 15.41 -15.66 2.81
C GLU A 124 16.46 -16.07 3.86
N ASN A 125 16.03 -16.56 5.01
CA ASN A 125 16.90 -16.93 6.14
C ASN A 125 16.49 -18.31 6.70
N PRO A 126 16.77 -19.41 6.00
CA PRO A 126 16.39 -20.76 6.44
C PRO A 126 17.16 -21.24 7.67
N GLU A 127 18.31 -20.65 7.98
CA GLU A 127 19.20 -21.03 9.07
C GLU A 127 18.87 -20.39 10.42
N THR A 128 17.95 -19.43 10.46
CA THR A 128 17.57 -18.77 11.72
C THR A 128 16.79 -19.73 12.60
N GLU A 129 16.94 -19.58 13.91
CA GLU A 129 16.32 -20.48 14.89
C GLU A 129 14.78 -20.46 14.80
N GLU A 130 14.19 -19.38 14.29
CA GLU A 130 12.76 -19.23 14.04
C GLU A 130 12.26 -20.06 12.84
N CYS A 131 13.15 -20.46 11.94
CA CYS A 131 12.84 -21.06 10.64
C CYS A 131 13.41 -22.48 10.47
N LYS A 132 14.20 -22.95 11.43
CA LYS A 132 14.88 -24.24 11.40
C LYS A 132 13.89 -25.38 11.64
N ILE A 133 13.61 -26.15 10.58
CA ILE A 133 12.78 -27.35 10.64
C ILE A 133 13.72 -28.55 10.83
N TYR A 134 13.52 -29.33 11.90
CA TYR A 134 14.22 -30.60 12.11
C TYR A 134 13.37 -31.74 11.52
N GLU A 135 13.96 -32.54 10.64
CA GLU A 135 13.35 -33.80 10.19
C GLU A 135 13.64 -34.89 11.25
N ASP A 136 12.60 -35.52 11.77
CA ASP A 136 12.68 -36.63 12.75
C ASP A 136 13.15 -37.96 12.13
#